data_AF-W5SML7-F1
#
_entry.id   AF-W5SML7-F1
#
_cell.length_a   1.000
_cell.length_b   1.000
_cell.length_c   1.000
_cell.angle_alpha   90.00
_cell.angle_beta   90.00
_cell.angle_gamma   90.00
#
_symmetry.space_group_name_H-M   'P 1'
#
loop_
_entity.id
_entity.type
_entity.pdbx_description
1 polymer ?
#
loop_
_entity_poly.entity_id
_entity_poly.type
_entity_poly.pdbx_seq_one_letter_code
_entity_poly.pdbx_strand_id
1 'polypeptide(L)'
;MKLDELRRKYIEFFRSKGHCEIAGKSLIPDNDSTVLFNTAGMQPLVPYLLGEIHPSGDMLVNVQKCLRTGDIDEVGDLSHLTFFEMLGNWSLGAYFKELSVKYSFEFLTSPDYLNISKDKLYVSVFEGDENVPRDIETAKVWEGLGIPKDRIFYLSREHNFWGPVGNIGPCGPDTEIFVDTGKEKCSSTCDITCACGKYFEIWNNVFMQYKRDENGNYEELDRKCVDTGMGIERTITFLQGKSSVYDTDAFKPIIDKIGEFSGKIYGQNLKDDRAIRIIADHIKASCFILADNFSFLPSNVGQGYVLRRVIRRAIRYAKKLGMESYVLADLVDSVEDVYKSFYKELTEKKDFIKAELNVEEEKFLKTLRHGEQEFLKLIHKLPSKVIPGDISFKLYDTYGFPYEITEELAAEHGFSVDKTGFEEHFKKHQEISKKGLDKIFKGGLSDCTYETTKLHTATHLLHKALQLVLGDHVRQKGSNITAERLRFDFNHPCKMTDSEIKRVEDLVNLQIKNKLSVKRFVMSLDDAVAKGAMALFGEKYEDIVSVYEIDGFSIEVCGGPHVKNTGELGTFKIQKEQASSSGVRRIKAVLLD
;
A
#
# COMPACT_ATOMS: atom_id res chain seq x y z
N MET A 1 -19.45 -5.82 16.66
CA MET A 1 -18.50 -4.73 17.01
C MET A 1 -18.38 -3.78 15.82
N LYS A 2 -18.37 -2.47 16.04
CA LYS A 2 -18.22 -1.46 14.96
C LYS A 2 -16.75 -1.22 14.58
N LEU A 3 -16.52 -0.61 13.41
CA LEU A 3 -15.20 -0.25 12.89
C LEU A 3 -14.32 0.51 13.91
N ASP A 4 -14.81 1.66 14.39
CA ASP A 4 -14.06 2.51 15.34
C ASP A 4 -13.83 1.84 16.70
N GLU A 5 -14.76 0.98 17.11
CA GLU A 5 -14.63 0.24 18.37
C GLU A 5 -13.48 -0.77 18.30
N LEU A 6 -13.32 -1.48 17.17
CA LEU A 6 -12.23 -2.44 16.96
C LEU A 6 -10.86 -1.75 17.00
N ARG A 7 -10.69 -0.64 16.26
CA ARG A 7 -9.45 0.15 16.26
C ARG A 7 -9.06 0.55 17.68
N ARG A 8 -9.98 1.17 18.40
CA ARG A 8 -9.75 1.66 19.76
C ARG A 8 -9.39 0.51 20.72
N LYS A 9 -10.17 -0.58 20.71
CA LYS A 9 -9.90 -1.74 21.58
C LYS A 9 -8.55 -2.38 21.31
N TYR A 10 -8.13 -2.47 20.04
CA TYR A 10 -6.83 -3.02 19.66
C TYR A 10 -5.67 -2.16 20.22
N ILE A 11 -5.73 -0.85 19.99
CA ILE A 11 -4.72 0.08 20.49
C ILE A 11 -4.67 0.06 22.03
N GLU A 12 -5.82 0.14 22.71
CA GLU A 12 -5.91 0.09 24.17
C GLU A 12 -5.34 -1.21 24.75
N PHE A 13 -5.62 -2.35 24.12
CA PHE A 13 -5.08 -3.64 24.51
C PHE A 13 -3.55 -3.63 24.48
N PHE A 14 -2.94 -3.28 23.35
CA PHE A 14 -1.48 -3.32 23.23
C PHE A 14 -0.79 -2.23 24.06
N ARG A 15 -1.40 -1.05 24.24
CA ARG A 15 -0.91 -0.06 25.20
C ARG A 15 -0.89 -0.61 26.63
N SER A 16 -1.89 -1.40 27.02
CA SER A 16 -1.89 -2.06 28.33
C SER A 16 -0.79 -3.11 28.49
N LYS A 17 -0.23 -3.62 27.38
CA LYS A 17 0.93 -4.54 27.34
C LYS A 17 2.27 -3.81 27.23
N GLY A 18 2.27 -2.48 27.18
CA GLY A 18 3.47 -1.64 27.11
C GLY A 18 3.87 -1.21 25.70
N HIS A 19 3.09 -1.52 24.66
CA HIS A 19 3.36 -1.03 23.31
C HIS A 19 3.12 0.47 23.22
N CYS A 20 4.01 1.17 22.53
CA CYS A 20 3.84 2.56 22.16
C CYS A 20 2.93 2.66 20.93
N GLU A 21 1.90 3.50 21.02
CA GLU A 21 1.04 3.83 19.88
C GLU A 21 1.81 4.77 18.95
N ILE A 22 2.06 4.32 17.71
CA ILE A 22 2.68 5.13 16.67
C ILE A 22 1.66 5.50 15.61
N ALA A 23 1.92 6.59 14.88
CA ALA A 23 1.04 7.00 13.80
C ALA A 23 1.13 6.02 12.61
N GLY A 24 -0.01 5.74 11.99
CA GLY A 24 -0.04 5.11 10.67
C GLY A 24 0.64 6.01 9.63
N LYS A 25 1.40 5.41 8.72
CA LYS A 25 2.13 6.13 7.67
C LYS A 25 1.29 6.34 6.42
N SER A 26 1.77 7.23 5.57
CA SER A 26 1.25 7.51 4.23
C SER A 26 0.95 6.22 3.45
N LEU A 27 -0.06 6.24 2.56
CA LEU A 27 -0.27 5.18 1.57
C LEU A 27 0.88 5.08 0.58
N ILE A 28 1.63 6.17 0.41
CA ILE A 28 2.76 6.29 -0.48
C ILE A 28 4.03 6.04 0.33
N PRO A 29 4.84 5.04 -0.02
CA PRO A 29 6.10 4.80 0.67
C PRO A 29 7.03 6.00 0.52
N ASP A 30 7.62 6.44 1.63
CA ASP A 30 8.57 7.57 1.60
C ASP A 30 9.85 7.22 0.85
N ASN A 31 10.32 5.97 0.94
CA ASN A 31 11.64 5.54 0.43
C ASN A 31 11.69 4.11 -0.11
N ASP A 32 10.54 3.48 -0.39
CA ASP A 32 10.51 2.16 -1.02
C ASP A 32 10.32 2.31 -2.53
N SER A 33 11.31 1.87 -3.32
CA SER A 33 11.22 1.99 -4.76
C SER A 33 10.42 0.91 -5.48
N THR A 34 10.04 -0.12 -4.76
CA THR A 34 9.73 -1.44 -5.31
C THR A 34 8.22 -1.69 -5.27
N VAL A 35 7.53 -1.04 -4.35
CA VAL A 35 6.07 -0.99 -4.27
C VAL A 35 5.57 0.41 -4.60
N LEU A 36 4.40 0.48 -5.23
CA LEU A 36 3.75 1.75 -5.56
C LEU A 36 3.05 2.36 -4.34
N PHE A 37 2.52 1.49 -3.47
CA PHE A 37 1.77 1.82 -2.27
C PHE A 37 2.20 0.93 -1.13
N ASN A 38 2.00 1.39 0.11
CA ASN A 38 2.09 0.53 1.26
C ASN A 38 0.91 -0.48 1.22
N THR A 39 1.22 -1.77 1.05
CA THR A 39 0.34 -2.94 1.02
C THR A 39 0.21 -3.66 2.38
N ALA A 40 1.07 -3.33 3.37
CA ALA A 40 1.10 -3.97 4.68
C ALA A 40 1.59 -3.03 5.81
N GLY A 41 1.21 -3.36 7.04
CA GLY A 41 1.59 -2.63 8.27
C GLY A 41 3.10 -2.50 8.49
N MET A 42 3.85 -3.55 8.16
CA MET A 42 5.30 -3.60 8.39
C MET A 42 6.15 -2.74 7.44
N GLN A 43 5.65 -2.36 6.26
CA GLN A 43 6.48 -1.70 5.24
C GLN A 43 7.16 -0.42 5.70
N PRO A 44 6.46 0.47 6.42
CA PRO A 44 7.11 1.65 6.98
C PRO A 44 8.08 1.33 8.12
N LEU A 45 8.06 0.10 8.65
CA LEU A 45 8.89 -0.35 9.76
C LEU A 45 10.08 -1.22 9.36
N VAL A 46 10.26 -1.50 8.06
CA VAL A 46 11.36 -2.35 7.54
C VAL A 46 12.72 -1.96 8.11
N PRO A 47 13.16 -0.67 8.11
CA PRO A 47 14.49 -0.32 8.62
C PRO A 47 14.72 -0.79 10.06
N TYR A 48 13.69 -0.71 10.90
CA TYR A 48 13.77 -1.10 12.31
C TYR A 48 13.72 -2.61 12.51
N LEU A 49 12.95 -3.31 11.67
CA LEU A 49 12.94 -4.78 11.60
C LEU A 49 14.30 -5.33 11.15
N LEU A 50 15.04 -4.58 10.33
CA LEU A 50 16.41 -4.90 9.90
C LEU A 50 17.50 -4.61 10.93
N GLY A 51 17.15 -4.00 12.08
CA GLY A 51 18.10 -3.76 13.17
C GLY A 51 18.23 -2.30 13.59
N GLU A 52 17.63 -1.34 12.90
CA GLU A 52 17.62 0.04 13.39
C GLU A 52 16.82 0.18 14.69
N ILE A 53 17.17 1.19 15.49
CA ILE A 53 16.44 1.53 16.71
C ILE A 53 15.29 2.45 16.32
N HIS A 54 14.08 2.11 16.78
CA HIS A 54 12.90 2.93 16.58
C HIS A 54 12.82 4.01 17.69
N PRO A 55 12.51 5.28 17.37
CA PRO A 55 12.46 6.37 18.35
C PRO A 55 11.46 6.11 19.49
N SER A 56 10.34 5.45 19.19
CA SER A 56 9.30 5.07 20.16
C SER A 56 9.55 3.76 20.92
N GLY A 57 10.75 3.17 20.81
CA GLY A 57 11.14 1.94 21.51
C GLY A 57 10.85 0.65 20.75
N ASP A 58 10.94 -0.50 21.44
CA ASP A 58 10.95 -1.83 20.80
C ASP A 58 9.59 -2.53 20.73
N MET A 59 8.52 -1.90 21.23
CA MET A 59 7.16 -2.44 21.19
C MET A 59 6.23 -1.37 20.63
N LEU A 60 5.63 -1.63 19.46
CA LEU A 60 4.90 -0.63 18.69
C LEU A 60 3.51 -1.14 18.32
N VAL A 61 2.52 -0.26 18.24
CA VAL A 61 1.16 -0.59 17.76
C VAL A 61 0.61 0.55 16.91
N ASN A 62 -0.08 0.24 15.81
CA ASN A 62 -0.78 1.25 15.01
C ASN A 62 -1.97 0.69 14.22
N VAL A 63 -2.61 1.62 13.49
CA VAL A 63 -3.51 1.33 12.37
C VAL A 63 -2.85 1.83 11.09
N GLN A 64 -2.50 0.93 10.17
CA GLN A 64 -1.88 1.27 8.90
C GLN A 64 -2.92 1.26 7.76
N LYS A 65 -2.94 2.34 6.98
CA LYS A 65 -3.65 2.40 5.70
C LYS A 65 -2.92 1.53 4.67
N CYS A 66 -3.62 0.61 4.02
CA CYS A 66 -3.03 -0.27 3.02
C CYS A 66 -3.78 -0.19 1.68
N LEU A 67 -3.03 -0.32 0.58
CA LEU A 67 -3.59 -0.44 -0.77
C LEU A 67 -2.92 -1.58 -1.52
N ARG A 68 -3.72 -2.53 -2.02
CA ARG A 68 -3.25 -3.68 -2.81
C ARG A 68 -3.70 -3.57 -4.25
N THR A 69 -2.73 -3.48 -5.16
CA THR A 69 -3.00 -3.41 -6.60
C THR A 69 -3.26 -4.77 -7.24
N GLY A 70 -2.81 -5.85 -6.59
CA GLY A 70 -3.01 -7.22 -7.05
C GLY A 70 -4.46 -7.67 -6.98
N ASP A 71 -5.22 -7.14 -6.02
CA ASP A 71 -6.59 -7.57 -5.72
C ASP A 71 -7.65 -6.76 -6.48
N ILE A 72 -7.23 -5.77 -7.30
CA ILE A 72 -8.15 -4.82 -7.96
C ILE A 72 -9.15 -5.56 -8.85
N ASP A 73 -8.78 -6.66 -9.47
CA ASP A 73 -9.64 -7.37 -10.43
C ASP A 73 -10.70 -8.26 -9.76
N GLU A 74 -10.39 -8.74 -8.56
CA GLU A 74 -11.22 -9.54 -7.66
C GLU A 74 -12.26 -8.67 -6.91
N VAL A 75 -11.99 -7.38 -6.74
CA VAL A 75 -12.92 -6.42 -6.12
C VAL A 75 -14.31 -6.51 -6.75
N GLY A 76 -15.33 -6.52 -5.88
CA GLY A 76 -16.72 -6.79 -6.23
C GLY A 76 -17.19 -8.19 -5.84
N ASP A 77 -16.28 -9.07 -5.41
CA ASP A 77 -16.63 -10.33 -4.76
C ASP A 77 -17.15 -10.10 -3.32
N LEU A 78 -16.94 -11.04 -2.38
CA LEU A 78 -17.43 -10.90 -1.01
C LEU A 78 -16.36 -10.37 -0.04
N SER A 79 -15.08 -10.31 -0.41
CA SER A 79 -13.97 -10.13 0.55
C SER A 79 -12.79 -9.28 0.08
N HIS A 80 -12.56 -9.10 -1.22
CA HIS A 80 -11.40 -8.37 -1.73
C HIS A 80 -11.65 -6.85 -1.72
N LEU A 81 -10.62 -6.09 -1.35
CA LEU A 81 -10.66 -4.63 -1.26
C LEU A 81 -9.41 -4.05 -1.90
N THR A 82 -9.55 -2.93 -2.61
CA THR A 82 -8.39 -2.18 -3.10
C THR A 82 -7.69 -1.49 -1.93
N PHE A 83 -8.48 -0.85 -1.06
CA PHE A 83 -8.03 -0.18 0.14
C PHE A 83 -8.65 -0.82 1.38
N PHE A 84 -7.82 -1.09 2.38
CA PHE A 84 -8.24 -1.62 3.67
C PHE A 84 -7.28 -1.13 4.75
N GLU A 85 -7.64 -1.38 6.00
CA GLU A 85 -6.79 -1.04 7.13
C GLU A 85 -6.27 -2.28 7.82
N MET A 86 -4.99 -2.21 8.18
CA MET A 86 -4.30 -3.26 8.89
C MET A 86 -3.93 -2.77 10.28
N LEU A 87 -4.49 -3.42 11.30
CA LEU A 87 -4.01 -3.28 12.67
C LEU A 87 -2.72 -4.06 12.80
N GLY A 88 -1.69 -3.44 13.36
CA GLY A 88 -0.41 -4.09 13.55
C GLY A 88 0.16 -3.79 14.92
N ASN A 89 0.80 -4.80 15.49
CA ASN A 89 1.70 -4.67 16.62
C ASN A 89 3.05 -5.30 16.28
N TRP A 90 4.13 -4.68 16.73
CA TRP A 90 5.49 -5.10 16.45
C TRP A 90 6.29 -5.28 17.72
N SER A 91 7.12 -6.33 17.71
CA SER A 91 8.21 -6.50 18.65
C SER A 91 9.52 -6.39 17.88
N LEU A 92 10.32 -5.38 18.20
CA LEU A 92 11.65 -5.20 17.65
C LEU A 92 12.70 -5.82 18.59
N GLY A 93 12.49 -7.08 18.98
CA GLY A 93 13.37 -7.80 19.92
C GLY A 93 12.94 -7.81 21.38
N ALA A 94 11.78 -7.24 21.73
CA ALA A 94 11.28 -7.21 23.11
C ALA A 94 10.64 -8.55 23.55
N TYR A 95 9.97 -9.23 22.63
CA TYR A 95 9.37 -10.56 22.80
C TYR A 95 9.28 -11.30 21.46
N PHE A 96 8.92 -12.59 21.51
CA PHE A 96 8.83 -13.43 20.31
C PHE A 96 7.57 -14.32 20.32
N LYS A 97 7.64 -15.53 19.76
CA LYS A 97 6.52 -16.47 19.52
C LYS A 97 5.56 -16.63 20.69
N GLU A 98 6.05 -17.06 21.86
CA GLU A 98 5.18 -17.40 22.99
C GLU A 98 4.30 -16.23 23.43
N LEU A 99 4.88 -15.04 23.59
CA LEU A 99 4.13 -13.88 24.05
C LEU A 99 3.25 -13.29 22.95
N SER A 100 3.73 -13.30 21.70
CA SER A 100 2.95 -12.86 20.54
C SER A 100 1.65 -13.66 20.40
N VAL A 101 1.74 -14.99 20.49
CA VAL A 101 0.59 -15.89 20.42
C VAL A 101 -0.34 -15.69 21.62
N LYS A 102 0.21 -15.55 22.85
CA LYS A 102 -0.59 -15.29 24.05
C LYS A 102 -1.38 -13.98 23.95
N TYR A 103 -0.74 -12.90 23.49
CA TYR A 103 -1.43 -11.63 23.28
C TYR A 103 -2.52 -11.72 22.21
N SER A 104 -2.24 -12.43 21.12
CA SER A 104 -3.22 -12.62 20.05
C SER A 104 -4.43 -13.40 20.56
N PHE A 105 -4.19 -14.51 21.28
CA PHE A 105 -5.25 -15.30 21.89
C PHE A 105 -6.07 -14.52 22.93
N GLU A 106 -5.41 -13.76 23.80
CA GLU A 106 -6.06 -12.94 24.84
C GLU A 106 -6.97 -11.88 24.20
N PHE A 107 -6.48 -11.13 23.21
CA PHE A 107 -7.28 -10.11 22.53
C PHE A 107 -8.52 -10.70 21.85
N LEU A 108 -8.36 -11.86 21.17
CA LEU A 108 -9.45 -12.51 20.46
C LEU A 108 -10.49 -13.10 21.42
N THR A 109 -10.08 -13.74 22.52
CA THR A 109 -10.97 -14.57 23.33
C THR A 109 -11.47 -13.92 24.62
N SER A 110 -10.78 -12.88 25.11
CA SER A 110 -11.15 -12.23 26.36
C SER A 110 -12.53 -11.54 26.26
N PRO A 111 -13.37 -11.64 27.30
CA PRO A 111 -14.66 -10.96 27.35
C PRO A 111 -14.52 -9.42 27.35
N ASP A 112 -13.37 -8.90 27.76
CA ASP A 112 -13.10 -7.45 27.79
C ASP A 112 -12.83 -6.86 26.39
N TYR A 113 -12.48 -7.72 25.41
CA TYR A 113 -12.09 -7.31 24.06
C TYR A 113 -13.06 -7.85 23.00
N LEU A 114 -12.67 -8.87 22.22
CA LEU A 114 -13.48 -9.38 21.11
C LEU A 114 -14.44 -10.50 21.51
N ASN A 115 -14.16 -11.21 22.61
CA ASN A 115 -14.99 -12.29 23.14
C ASN A 115 -15.36 -13.37 22.09
N ILE A 116 -14.42 -13.69 21.19
CA ILE A 116 -14.60 -14.75 20.21
C ILE A 116 -14.46 -16.08 20.94
N SER A 117 -15.45 -16.96 20.79
CA SER A 117 -15.33 -18.32 21.31
C SER A 117 -14.10 -18.99 20.73
N LYS A 118 -13.23 -19.52 21.59
CA LYS A 118 -12.07 -20.32 21.18
C LYS A 118 -12.46 -21.50 20.28
N ASP A 119 -13.70 -21.99 20.39
CA ASP A 119 -14.21 -23.07 19.54
C ASP A 119 -14.44 -22.63 18.08
N LYS A 120 -14.29 -21.35 17.78
CA LYS A 120 -14.31 -20.81 16.41
C LYS A 120 -12.92 -20.60 15.84
N LEU A 121 -11.86 -20.70 16.65
CA LEU A 121 -10.49 -20.42 16.23
C LEU A 121 -9.84 -21.66 15.64
N TYR A 122 -9.16 -21.43 14.52
CA TYR A 122 -8.30 -22.34 13.81
C TYR A 122 -7.00 -21.61 13.53
N VAL A 123 -5.87 -22.31 13.54
CA VAL A 123 -4.56 -21.69 13.34
C VAL A 123 -3.70 -22.51 12.39
N SER A 124 -2.81 -21.84 11.70
CA SER A 124 -1.79 -22.45 10.86
C SER A 124 -0.39 -22.21 11.43
N VAL A 125 0.55 -23.11 11.13
CA VAL A 125 1.97 -23.03 11.50
C VAL A 125 2.83 -23.65 10.39
N PHE A 126 4.09 -23.24 10.30
CA PHE A 126 4.99 -23.74 9.27
C PHE A 126 5.31 -25.24 9.41
N GLU A 127 5.09 -26.02 8.35
CA GLU A 127 5.30 -27.48 8.34
C GLU A 127 6.76 -27.93 8.29
N GLY A 128 7.68 -27.01 8.00
CA GLY A 128 9.10 -27.28 7.79
C GLY A 128 9.42 -27.64 6.34
N ASP A 129 10.68 -27.50 5.98
CA ASP A 129 11.23 -28.00 4.71
C ASP A 129 12.70 -28.42 4.88
N GLU A 130 13.41 -28.60 3.76
CA GLU A 130 14.82 -29.00 3.74
C GLU A 130 15.75 -28.00 4.44
N ASN A 131 15.37 -26.71 4.51
CA ASN A 131 16.23 -25.63 4.99
C ASN A 131 15.83 -25.12 6.38
N VAL A 132 14.52 -25.10 6.67
CA VAL A 132 13.98 -24.55 7.91
C VAL A 132 13.13 -25.60 8.61
N PRO A 133 13.38 -25.87 9.91
CA PRO A 133 12.61 -26.86 10.66
C PRO A 133 11.14 -26.45 10.81
N ARG A 134 10.30 -27.47 11.03
CA ARG A 134 8.90 -27.32 11.41
C ARG A 134 8.74 -26.44 12.66
N ASP A 135 7.76 -25.55 12.66
CA ASP A 135 7.49 -24.67 13.80
C ASP A 135 6.69 -25.36 14.92
N ILE A 136 7.36 -26.26 15.63
CA ILE A 136 6.79 -27.01 16.75
C ILE A 136 6.58 -26.10 17.98
N GLU A 137 7.38 -25.05 18.12
CA GLU A 137 7.30 -24.11 19.24
C GLU A 137 5.95 -23.40 19.25
N THR A 138 5.59 -22.73 18.16
CA THR A 138 4.33 -22.00 18.02
C THR A 138 3.12 -22.92 18.18
N ALA A 139 3.16 -24.13 17.60
CA ALA A 139 2.10 -25.13 17.76
C ALA A 139 1.85 -25.50 19.23
N LYS A 140 2.91 -25.74 20.01
CA LYS A 140 2.80 -26.06 21.44
C LYS A 140 2.20 -24.92 22.25
N VAL A 141 2.49 -23.67 21.89
CA VAL A 141 1.89 -22.50 22.56
C VAL A 141 0.37 -22.46 22.31
N TRP A 142 -0.08 -22.66 21.07
CA TRP A 142 -1.50 -22.75 20.74
C TRP A 142 -2.21 -23.92 21.45
N GLU A 143 -1.59 -25.10 21.48
CA GLU A 143 -2.10 -26.25 22.24
C GLU A 143 -2.25 -25.91 23.73
N GLY A 144 -1.24 -25.26 24.33
CA GLY A 144 -1.24 -24.84 25.73
C GLY A 144 -2.32 -23.81 26.07
N LEU A 145 -2.76 -23.01 25.09
CA LEU A 145 -3.87 -22.07 25.20
C LEU A 145 -5.24 -22.74 24.98
N GLY A 146 -5.25 -24.04 24.67
CA GLY A 146 -6.45 -24.85 24.53
C GLY A 146 -7.03 -24.90 23.13
N ILE A 147 -6.24 -24.57 22.09
CA ILE A 147 -6.60 -24.87 20.69
C ILE A 147 -6.36 -26.38 20.45
N PRO A 148 -7.39 -27.14 20.02
CA PRO A 148 -7.24 -28.56 19.72
C PRO A 148 -6.26 -28.83 18.57
N LYS A 149 -5.55 -29.97 18.64
CA LYS A 149 -4.57 -30.38 17.61
C LYS A 149 -5.15 -30.49 16.20
N ASP A 150 -6.40 -30.92 16.06
CA ASP A 150 -7.10 -31.01 14.78
C ASP A 150 -7.50 -29.63 14.20
N ARG A 151 -7.17 -28.54 14.90
CA ARG A 151 -7.34 -27.15 14.47
C ARG A 151 -6.04 -26.38 14.33
N ILE A 152 -4.90 -27.06 14.50
CA ILE A 152 -3.56 -26.54 14.27
C ILE A 152 -3.04 -27.20 13.00
N PHE A 153 -3.02 -26.45 11.91
CA PHE A 153 -2.65 -26.94 10.59
C PHE A 153 -1.19 -26.63 10.32
N TYR A 154 -0.43 -27.66 9.94
CA TYR A 154 0.92 -27.46 9.42
C TYR A 154 0.82 -27.22 7.92
N LEU A 155 1.20 -26.03 7.44
CA LEU A 155 1.16 -25.69 6.02
C LEU A 155 2.55 -25.41 5.45
N SER A 156 2.63 -25.48 4.12
CA SER A 156 3.85 -25.33 3.34
C SER A 156 4.46 -23.93 3.43
N ARG A 157 5.67 -23.79 2.88
CA ARG A 157 6.37 -22.50 2.77
C ARG A 157 5.55 -21.44 2.05
N GLU A 158 4.75 -21.83 1.06
CA GLU A 158 3.89 -20.90 0.32
C GLU A 158 2.83 -20.25 1.23
N HIS A 159 2.38 -20.97 2.26
CA HIS A 159 1.31 -20.53 3.15
C HIS A 159 1.80 -20.00 4.49
N ASN A 160 2.87 -20.56 5.07
CA ASN A 160 3.31 -20.22 6.43
C ASN A 160 4.77 -19.79 6.56
N PHE A 161 5.34 -19.17 5.52
CA PHE A 161 6.67 -18.63 5.60
C PHE A 161 6.76 -17.29 4.88
N TRP A 162 7.16 -16.27 5.63
CA TRP A 162 7.30 -14.93 5.11
C TRP A 162 8.75 -14.60 4.74
N GLY A 163 8.93 -14.03 3.54
CA GLY A 163 10.16 -13.38 3.13
C GLY A 163 11.24 -14.30 2.50
N PRO A 164 12.46 -13.77 2.29
CA PRO A 164 12.89 -12.42 2.71
C PRO A 164 12.29 -11.30 1.87
N VAL A 165 12.41 -10.08 2.39
CA VAL A 165 12.29 -8.83 1.63
C VAL A 165 13.30 -8.86 0.47
N GLY A 166 12.82 -8.99 -0.78
CA GLY A 166 13.70 -9.15 -1.93
C GLY A 166 14.32 -10.56 -2.02
N ASN A 167 15.62 -10.65 -2.30
CA ASN A 167 16.33 -11.94 -2.39
C ASN A 167 17.16 -12.26 -1.13
N ILE A 168 17.43 -11.27 -0.28
CA ILE A 168 18.36 -11.34 0.85
C ILE A 168 17.73 -10.56 2.00
N GLY A 169 17.78 -11.08 3.22
CA GLY A 169 17.33 -10.35 4.41
C GLY A 169 16.53 -11.19 5.40
N PRO A 170 15.96 -10.54 6.43
CA PRO A 170 15.12 -11.19 7.43
C PRO A 170 13.88 -11.83 6.83
N CYS A 171 13.56 -13.01 7.35
CA CYS A 171 12.47 -13.88 6.95
C CYS A 171 12.14 -14.84 8.09
N GLY A 172 11.06 -15.59 7.97
CA GLY A 172 10.79 -16.66 8.92
C GLY A 172 9.39 -17.23 8.84
N PRO A 173 9.10 -18.22 9.69
CA PRO A 173 7.77 -18.81 9.75
C PRO A 173 6.76 -17.79 10.27
N ASP A 174 5.50 -18.01 9.95
CA ASP A 174 4.40 -17.29 10.56
C ASP A 174 3.33 -18.26 11.10
N THR A 175 2.38 -17.69 11.81
CA THR A 175 1.14 -18.36 12.19
C THR A 175 -0.02 -17.46 11.81
N GLU A 176 -1.00 -18.03 11.12
CA GLU A 176 -2.22 -17.31 10.75
C GLU A 176 -3.39 -17.81 11.59
N ILE A 177 -4.30 -16.90 11.89
CA ILE A 177 -5.46 -17.13 12.75
C ILE A 177 -6.73 -16.97 11.91
N PHE A 178 -7.50 -18.05 11.89
CA PHE A 178 -8.73 -18.18 11.14
C PHE A 178 -9.94 -18.30 12.07
N VAL A 179 -11.08 -17.80 11.60
CA VAL A 179 -12.38 -18.00 12.23
C VAL A 179 -13.28 -18.89 11.37
N ASP A 180 -13.98 -19.83 12.01
CA ASP A 180 -15.06 -20.59 11.36
C ASP A 180 -16.33 -19.73 11.26
N THR A 181 -16.70 -19.40 10.03
CA THR A 181 -17.86 -18.56 9.70
C THR A 181 -19.19 -19.28 9.94
N GLY A 182 -19.16 -20.59 10.23
CA GLY A 182 -20.36 -21.43 10.38
C GLY A 182 -20.89 -21.96 9.06
N LYS A 183 -20.23 -21.66 7.93
CA LYS A 183 -20.57 -22.24 6.63
C LYS A 183 -20.26 -23.74 6.62
N GLU A 184 -21.11 -24.51 5.95
CA GLU A 184 -20.85 -25.93 5.71
C GLU A 184 -19.61 -26.13 4.85
N LYS A 185 -18.91 -27.25 5.08
CA LYS A 185 -17.76 -27.63 4.25
C LYS A 185 -18.21 -27.82 2.80
N CYS A 186 -17.49 -27.22 1.86
CA CYS A 186 -17.81 -27.38 0.43
C CYS A 186 -17.41 -28.76 -0.12
N SER A 187 -16.53 -29.48 0.58
CA SER A 187 -16.06 -30.82 0.21
C SER A 187 -15.53 -31.56 1.45
N SER A 188 -15.26 -32.86 1.30
CA SER A 188 -14.62 -33.67 2.34
C SER A 188 -13.20 -33.22 2.68
N THR A 189 -12.52 -32.53 1.76
CA THR A 189 -11.16 -31.99 1.91
C THR A 189 -11.13 -30.51 2.29
N CYS A 190 -12.29 -29.92 2.63
CA CYS A 190 -12.38 -28.51 3.00
C CYS A 190 -11.69 -28.27 4.36
N ASP A 191 -10.55 -27.57 4.30
CA ASP A 191 -9.77 -27.08 5.43
C ASP A 191 -9.57 -25.55 5.34
N ILE A 192 -8.70 -25.01 6.21
CA ILE A 192 -8.47 -23.57 6.35
C ILE A 192 -7.87 -22.90 5.10
N THR A 193 -7.25 -23.67 4.19
CA THR A 193 -6.70 -23.15 2.93
C THR A 193 -7.76 -22.99 1.85
N CYS A 194 -8.98 -23.48 2.10
CA CYS A 194 -10.05 -23.48 1.14
C CYS A 194 -10.67 -22.08 0.95
N ALA A 195 -10.66 -21.57 -0.28
CA ALA A 195 -11.28 -20.30 -0.67
C ALA A 195 -12.83 -20.28 -0.61
N CYS A 196 -13.48 -21.31 -0.06
CA CYS A 196 -14.95 -21.36 0.00
C CYS A 196 -15.58 -20.40 1.02
N GLY A 197 -14.79 -19.72 1.85
CA GLY A 197 -15.26 -18.79 2.88
C GLY A 197 -15.80 -19.46 4.14
N LYS A 198 -15.55 -20.76 4.33
CA LYS A 198 -15.83 -21.44 5.62
C LYS A 198 -14.89 -20.97 6.71
N TYR A 199 -13.61 -20.86 6.39
CA TYR A 199 -12.60 -20.32 7.27
C TYR A 199 -12.16 -18.99 6.71
N PHE A 200 -11.97 -18.02 7.59
CA PHE A 200 -11.58 -16.68 7.19
C PHE A 200 -10.42 -16.22 8.04
N GLU A 201 -9.31 -15.92 7.38
CA GLU A 201 -8.11 -15.38 8.02
C GLU A 201 -8.39 -13.95 8.49
N ILE A 202 -8.19 -13.72 9.78
CA ILE A 202 -8.42 -12.39 10.40
C ILE A 202 -7.13 -11.75 10.92
N TRP A 203 -6.09 -12.53 11.18
CA TRP A 203 -4.84 -12.05 11.78
C TRP A 203 -3.69 -12.99 11.48
N ASN A 204 -2.49 -12.46 11.23
CA ASN A 204 -1.25 -13.23 11.15
C ASN A 204 -0.17 -12.69 12.09
N ASN A 205 0.73 -13.57 12.54
CA ASN A 205 1.93 -13.25 13.30
C ASN A 205 3.16 -13.81 12.58
N VAL A 206 3.96 -12.94 11.98
CA VAL A 206 5.22 -13.26 11.31
C VAL A 206 6.37 -13.22 12.32
N PHE A 207 7.15 -14.30 12.35
CA PHE A 207 8.29 -14.46 13.24
C PHE A 207 9.59 -14.34 12.44
N MET A 208 10.15 -13.13 12.37
CA MET A 208 11.44 -12.90 11.71
C MET A 208 12.55 -13.57 12.52
N GLN A 209 12.88 -14.80 12.12
CA GLN A 209 13.79 -15.70 12.83
C GLN A 209 15.09 -15.92 12.06
N TYR A 210 15.05 -15.84 10.73
CA TYR A 210 16.15 -16.18 9.86
C TYR A 210 16.53 -15.02 8.94
N LYS A 211 17.79 -14.98 8.51
CA LYS A 211 18.28 -14.17 7.42
C LYS A 211 18.61 -15.09 6.25
N ARG A 212 18.02 -14.82 5.08
CA ARG A 212 18.45 -15.47 3.84
C ARG A 212 19.66 -14.75 3.26
N ASP A 213 20.72 -15.48 2.95
CA ASP A 213 21.93 -14.96 2.31
C ASP A 213 21.82 -14.95 0.77
N GLU A 214 22.86 -14.44 0.09
CA GLU A 214 22.96 -14.41 -1.38
C GLU A 214 22.97 -15.80 -2.03
N ASN A 215 23.43 -16.82 -1.29
CA ASN A 215 23.51 -18.20 -1.76
C ASN A 215 22.20 -18.97 -1.52
N GLY A 216 21.23 -18.34 -0.86
CA GLY A 216 19.95 -18.94 -0.50
C GLY A 216 19.96 -19.75 0.80
N ASN A 217 21.03 -19.70 1.58
CA ASN A 217 21.09 -20.31 2.92
C ASN A 217 20.34 -19.45 3.94
N TYR A 218 19.89 -20.09 5.02
CA TYR A 218 19.16 -19.44 6.12
C TYR A 218 19.98 -19.51 7.41
N GLU A 219 20.34 -18.35 7.94
CA GLU A 219 21.04 -18.21 9.21
C GLU A 219 20.10 -17.62 10.27
N GLU A 220 20.21 -18.03 11.52
CA GLU A 220 19.34 -17.49 12.58
C GLU A 220 19.75 -16.05 12.94
N LEU A 221 18.75 -15.19 13.16
CA LEU A 221 18.96 -13.78 13.53
C LEU A 221 19.26 -13.64 15.03
N ASP A 222 20.25 -12.80 15.35
CA ASP A 222 20.55 -12.38 16.74
C ASP A 222 19.37 -11.61 17.36
N ARG A 223 18.77 -10.70 16.58
CA ARG A 223 17.58 -9.93 16.96
C ARG A 223 16.38 -10.50 16.24
N LYS A 224 15.53 -11.22 16.98
CA LYS A 224 14.28 -11.78 16.46
C LYS A 224 13.14 -10.78 16.61
N CYS A 225 12.41 -10.55 15.54
CA CYS A 225 11.31 -9.58 15.51
C CYS A 225 9.97 -10.27 15.29
N VAL A 226 8.91 -9.64 15.78
CA VAL A 226 7.52 -10.04 15.50
C VAL A 226 6.87 -8.93 14.70
N ASP A 227 6.26 -9.30 13.58
CA ASP A 227 5.35 -8.48 12.80
C ASP A 227 3.97 -9.13 12.83
N THR A 228 2.91 -8.32 12.89
CA THR A 228 1.55 -8.83 12.89
C THR A 228 0.64 -7.96 12.02
N GLY A 229 -0.38 -8.58 11.43
CA GLY A 229 -1.35 -7.89 10.58
C GLY A 229 -2.76 -8.43 10.78
N MET A 230 -3.64 -7.63 11.40
CA MET A 230 -5.07 -7.92 11.49
C MET A 230 -5.84 -7.04 10.52
N GLY A 231 -6.53 -7.67 9.56
CA GLY A 231 -7.40 -6.97 8.62
C GLY A 231 -8.69 -6.50 9.31
N ILE A 232 -8.89 -5.19 9.41
CA ILE A 232 -10.04 -4.62 10.13
C ILE A 232 -11.35 -5.04 9.47
N GLU A 233 -11.48 -4.84 8.16
CA GLU A 233 -12.72 -5.11 7.42
C GLU A 233 -13.11 -6.58 7.53
N ARG A 234 -12.14 -7.49 7.48
CA ARG A 234 -12.37 -8.92 7.67
C ARG A 234 -12.84 -9.25 9.08
N THR A 235 -12.18 -8.66 10.08
CA THR A 235 -12.48 -8.91 11.49
C THR A 235 -13.87 -8.40 11.87
N ILE A 236 -14.24 -7.18 11.47
CA ILE A 236 -15.59 -6.64 11.75
C ILE A 236 -16.68 -7.38 10.98
N THR A 237 -16.39 -7.94 9.80
CA THR A 237 -17.33 -8.80 9.06
C THR A 237 -17.75 -9.98 9.93
N PHE A 238 -16.78 -10.69 10.50
CA PHE A 238 -17.05 -11.78 11.42
C PHE A 238 -17.76 -11.30 12.69
N LEU A 239 -17.27 -10.26 13.35
CA LEU A 239 -17.83 -9.74 14.60
C LEU A 239 -19.24 -9.12 14.47
N GLN A 240 -19.69 -8.83 13.25
CA GLN A 240 -21.04 -8.35 12.94
C GLN A 240 -21.94 -9.45 12.38
N GLY A 241 -21.43 -10.70 12.27
CA GLY A 241 -22.17 -11.82 11.70
C GLY A 241 -22.53 -11.61 10.23
N LYS A 242 -21.66 -10.93 9.47
CA LYS A 242 -21.86 -10.63 8.06
C LYS A 242 -21.14 -11.64 7.17
N SER A 243 -21.66 -11.82 5.96
CA SER A 243 -21.09 -12.72 4.94
C SER A 243 -20.12 -12.02 4.00
N SER A 244 -20.11 -10.69 4.00
CA SER A 244 -19.26 -9.89 3.12
C SER A 244 -18.71 -8.67 3.85
N VAL A 245 -17.48 -8.28 3.50
CA VAL A 245 -16.86 -7.02 3.96
C VAL A 245 -17.70 -5.80 3.61
N TYR A 246 -18.47 -5.87 2.52
CA TYR A 246 -19.35 -4.81 2.05
C TYR A 246 -20.63 -4.66 2.88
N ASP A 247 -21.01 -5.67 3.67
CA ASP A 247 -22.24 -5.63 4.47
C ASP A 247 -22.03 -4.98 5.86
N THR A 248 -20.82 -4.47 6.11
CA THR A 248 -20.39 -3.89 7.38
C THR A 248 -20.66 -2.39 7.46
N ASP A 249 -20.54 -1.81 8.66
CA ASP A 249 -20.62 -0.37 8.87
C ASP A 249 -19.53 0.44 8.13
N ALA A 250 -18.46 -0.22 7.66
CA ALA A 250 -17.41 0.40 6.86
C ALA A 250 -17.84 0.75 5.42
N PHE A 251 -18.88 0.09 4.90
CA PHE A 251 -19.35 0.26 3.51
C PHE A 251 -20.83 0.60 3.39
N LYS A 252 -21.64 0.21 4.38
CA LYS A 252 -23.09 0.39 4.33
C LYS A 252 -23.54 1.82 3.97
N PRO A 253 -22.98 2.90 4.56
CA PRO A 253 -23.38 4.27 4.18
C PRO A 253 -23.10 4.61 2.71
N ILE A 254 -21.97 4.12 2.17
CA ILE A 254 -21.59 4.34 0.77
C ILE A 254 -22.52 3.54 -0.16
N ILE A 255 -22.79 2.28 0.17
CA ILE A 255 -23.68 1.39 -0.60
C ILE A 255 -25.11 1.92 -0.63
N ASP A 256 -25.64 2.35 0.52
CA ASP A 256 -26.98 2.92 0.61
C ASP A 256 -27.09 4.17 -0.30
N LYS A 257 -26.04 5.02 -0.32
CA LYS A 257 -25.99 6.20 -1.21
C LYS A 257 -25.90 5.84 -2.69
N ILE A 258 -25.16 4.80 -3.07
CA ILE A 258 -25.13 4.28 -4.44
C ILE A 258 -26.52 3.76 -4.83
N GLY A 259 -27.22 3.09 -3.91
CA GLY A 259 -28.59 2.62 -4.11
C GLY A 259 -29.57 3.77 -4.40
N GLU A 260 -29.46 4.89 -3.65
CA GLU A 260 -30.25 6.11 -3.90
C GLU A 260 -30.01 6.67 -5.31
N PHE A 261 -28.75 6.77 -5.75
CA PHE A 261 -28.41 7.35 -7.05
C PHE A 261 -28.72 6.44 -8.24
N SER A 262 -28.66 5.13 -8.04
CA SER A 262 -28.90 4.15 -9.12
C SER A 262 -30.35 3.65 -9.18
N GLY A 263 -31.14 3.88 -8.13
CA GLY A 263 -32.46 3.27 -7.96
C GLY A 263 -32.41 1.75 -7.75
N LYS A 264 -31.22 1.19 -7.45
CA LYS A 264 -31.01 -0.24 -7.24
C LYS A 264 -31.01 -0.58 -5.75
N ILE A 265 -31.46 -1.78 -5.42
CA ILE A 265 -31.49 -2.29 -4.05
C ILE A 265 -30.41 -3.36 -3.91
N TYR A 266 -29.42 -3.08 -3.07
CA TYR A 266 -28.35 -4.02 -2.77
C TYR A 266 -28.89 -5.30 -2.09
N GLY A 267 -28.44 -6.46 -2.58
CA GLY A 267 -28.88 -7.80 -2.15
C GLY A 267 -29.99 -8.41 -3.01
N GLN A 268 -30.53 -7.69 -4.00
CA GLN A 268 -31.59 -8.22 -4.88
C GLN A 268 -31.09 -8.83 -6.18
N ASN A 269 -29.96 -8.34 -6.72
CA ASN A 269 -29.45 -8.79 -8.00
C ASN A 269 -27.92 -8.87 -7.96
N LEU A 270 -27.38 -10.09 -8.11
CA LEU A 270 -25.94 -10.33 -7.99
C LEU A 270 -25.06 -9.50 -8.95
N LYS A 271 -25.57 -9.15 -10.14
CA LYS A 271 -24.82 -8.31 -11.10
C LYS A 271 -24.79 -6.85 -10.65
N ASP A 272 -25.93 -6.34 -10.19
CA ASP A 272 -26.03 -4.97 -9.66
C ASP A 272 -25.23 -4.87 -8.35
N ASP A 273 -25.31 -5.88 -7.46
CA ASP A 273 -24.56 -5.97 -6.22
C ASP A 273 -23.05 -5.92 -6.45
N ARG A 274 -22.55 -6.69 -7.42
CA ARG A 274 -21.12 -6.65 -7.79
C ARG A 274 -20.71 -5.26 -8.25
N ALA A 275 -21.52 -4.59 -9.08
CA ALA A 275 -21.24 -3.24 -9.54
C ALA A 275 -21.23 -2.22 -8.38
N ILE A 276 -22.21 -2.31 -7.47
CA ILE A 276 -22.31 -1.45 -6.28
C ILE A 276 -21.06 -1.59 -5.40
N ARG A 277 -20.60 -2.83 -5.16
CA ARG A 277 -19.39 -3.12 -4.36
C ARG A 277 -18.13 -2.52 -4.99
N ILE A 278 -17.97 -2.64 -6.31
CA ILE A 278 -16.84 -2.07 -7.04
C ILE A 278 -16.82 -0.54 -6.90
N ILE A 279 -17.97 0.11 -7.09
CA ILE A 279 -18.07 1.57 -6.94
C ILE A 279 -17.71 1.98 -5.50
N ALA A 280 -18.27 1.28 -4.50
CA ALA A 280 -18.05 1.60 -3.09
C ALA A 280 -16.57 1.47 -2.68
N ASP A 281 -15.92 0.36 -3.05
CA ASP A 281 -14.48 0.14 -2.80
C ASP A 281 -13.61 1.18 -3.50
N HIS A 282 -13.81 1.38 -4.81
CA HIS A 282 -12.93 2.23 -5.59
C HIS A 282 -13.09 3.72 -5.24
N ILE A 283 -14.28 4.17 -4.85
CA ILE A 283 -14.45 5.54 -4.33
C ILE A 283 -13.78 5.70 -2.98
N LYS A 284 -13.92 4.73 -2.06
CA LYS A 284 -13.19 4.72 -0.79
C LYS A 284 -11.68 4.81 -1.04
N ALA A 285 -11.13 3.93 -1.88
CA ALA A 285 -9.71 3.91 -2.22
C ALA A 285 -9.25 5.25 -2.84
N SER A 286 -10.02 5.81 -3.78
CA SER A 286 -9.71 7.09 -4.43
C SER A 286 -9.68 8.24 -3.44
N CYS A 287 -10.63 8.29 -2.49
CA CYS A 287 -10.65 9.30 -1.44
C CYS A 287 -9.38 9.23 -0.57
N PHE A 288 -8.98 8.04 -0.14
CA PHE A 288 -7.78 7.87 0.68
C PHE A 288 -6.48 8.19 -0.06
N ILE A 289 -6.36 7.87 -1.34
CA ILE A 289 -5.20 8.25 -2.16
C ILE A 289 -5.12 9.78 -2.32
N LEU A 290 -6.24 10.44 -2.64
CA LEU A 290 -6.30 11.89 -2.85
C LEU A 290 -6.17 12.68 -1.54
N ALA A 291 -6.61 12.11 -0.42
CA ALA A 291 -6.44 12.70 0.90
C ALA A 291 -5.01 12.55 1.45
N ASP A 292 -4.19 11.66 0.87
CA ASP A 292 -2.82 11.47 1.30
C ASP A 292 -1.97 12.75 1.11
N ASN A 293 -0.90 12.95 1.87
CA ASN A 293 -0.10 14.17 1.81
C ASN A 293 0.85 14.20 0.62
N PHE A 294 1.27 13.01 0.18
CA PHE A 294 2.01 12.79 -1.05
C PHE A 294 1.07 12.52 -2.24
N SER A 295 -0.22 12.87 -2.10
CA SER A 295 -1.23 12.70 -3.13
C SER A 295 -0.72 13.18 -4.48
N PHE A 296 -0.95 12.37 -5.50
CA PHE A 296 -0.68 12.69 -6.90
C PHE A 296 -2.02 12.68 -7.65
N LEU A 297 -2.03 13.31 -8.81
CA LEU A 297 -3.21 13.35 -9.66
C LEU A 297 -3.27 12.13 -10.61
N PRO A 298 -4.45 11.77 -11.12
CA PRO A 298 -4.61 10.74 -12.15
C PRO A 298 -3.65 10.94 -13.34
N SER A 299 -2.80 9.94 -13.62
CA SER A 299 -1.75 10.01 -14.66
C SER A 299 -1.67 8.72 -15.50
N ASN A 300 -0.79 8.68 -16.49
CA ASN A 300 -0.56 7.47 -17.30
C ASN A 300 0.49 6.52 -16.70
N VAL A 301 1.11 6.86 -15.56
CA VAL A 301 2.27 6.12 -15.03
C VAL A 301 2.27 5.99 -13.51
N GLY A 302 2.84 4.89 -13.02
CA GLY A 302 3.10 4.66 -11.58
C GLY A 302 1.83 4.75 -10.74
N GLN A 303 1.92 5.39 -9.58
CA GLN A 303 0.79 5.53 -8.68
C GLN A 303 -0.41 6.28 -9.31
N GLY A 304 -0.13 7.30 -10.13
CA GLY A 304 -1.17 8.06 -10.84
C GLY A 304 -1.97 7.24 -11.85
N TYR A 305 -1.35 6.20 -12.43
CA TYR A 305 -2.05 5.22 -13.26
C TYR A 305 -3.05 4.40 -12.45
N VAL A 306 -2.66 3.95 -11.26
CA VAL A 306 -3.52 3.16 -10.38
C VAL A 306 -4.73 3.97 -9.94
N LEU A 307 -4.53 5.21 -9.46
CA LEU A 307 -5.63 6.11 -9.10
C LEU A 307 -6.58 6.35 -10.28
N ARG A 308 -6.02 6.61 -11.46
CA ARG A 308 -6.81 6.76 -12.68
C ARG A 308 -7.63 5.49 -12.99
N ARG A 309 -7.02 4.30 -12.89
CA ARG A 309 -7.68 3.02 -13.16
C ARG A 309 -8.88 2.81 -12.24
N VAL A 310 -8.71 2.99 -10.92
CA VAL A 310 -9.79 2.76 -9.95
C VAL A 310 -10.93 3.77 -10.12
N ILE A 311 -10.63 5.06 -10.35
CA ILE A 311 -11.65 6.09 -10.62
C ILE A 311 -12.44 5.73 -11.89
N ARG A 312 -11.75 5.42 -12.99
CA ARG A 312 -12.40 5.10 -14.28
C ARG A 312 -13.25 3.84 -14.21
N ARG A 313 -12.79 2.82 -13.47
CA ARG A 313 -13.57 1.61 -13.22
C ARG A 313 -14.84 1.92 -12.42
N ALA A 314 -14.75 2.75 -11.37
CA ALA A 314 -15.93 3.23 -10.64
C ALA A 314 -16.93 3.98 -11.54
N ILE A 315 -16.45 4.91 -12.38
CA ILE A 315 -17.29 5.67 -13.35
C ILE A 315 -18.02 4.72 -14.30
N ARG A 316 -17.32 3.73 -14.86
CA ARG A 316 -17.90 2.76 -15.78
C ARG A 316 -19.05 1.98 -15.12
N TYR A 317 -18.84 1.43 -13.93
CA TYR A 317 -19.89 0.69 -13.23
C TYR A 317 -21.04 1.61 -12.79
N ALA A 318 -20.77 2.86 -12.40
CA ALA A 318 -21.81 3.84 -12.12
C ALA A 318 -22.70 4.09 -13.35
N LYS A 319 -22.11 4.26 -14.54
CA LYS A 319 -22.86 4.37 -15.81
C LYS A 319 -23.64 3.11 -16.15
N LYS A 320 -23.07 1.93 -15.90
CA LYS A 320 -23.75 0.65 -16.09
C LYS A 320 -24.99 0.52 -15.19
N LEU A 321 -24.94 1.06 -13.98
CA LEU A 321 -26.09 1.11 -13.07
C LEU A 321 -27.12 2.19 -13.42
N GLY A 322 -26.88 2.99 -14.46
CA GLY A 322 -27.77 4.06 -14.89
C GLY A 322 -27.64 5.36 -14.08
N MET A 323 -26.56 5.52 -13.31
CA MET A 323 -26.35 6.73 -12.50
C MET A 323 -26.05 7.95 -13.39
N GLU A 324 -26.49 9.12 -12.93
CA GLU A 324 -26.19 10.41 -13.57
C GLU A 324 -24.68 10.72 -13.55
N SER A 325 -24.25 11.75 -14.28
CA SER A 325 -22.82 12.15 -14.28
C SER A 325 -22.51 13.00 -13.06
N TYR A 326 -21.26 12.96 -12.59
CA TYR A 326 -20.73 13.75 -11.48
C TYR A 326 -21.23 13.36 -10.08
N VAL A 327 -21.98 12.26 -9.96
CA VAL A 327 -22.50 11.75 -8.69
C VAL A 327 -21.44 11.05 -7.83
N LEU A 328 -20.27 10.72 -8.41
CA LEU A 328 -19.17 10.10 -7.66
C LEU A 328 -18.56 11.08 -6.64
N ALA A 329 -18.55 12.37 -6.94
CA ALA A 329 -18.11 13.39 -5.99
C ALA A 329 -19.03 13.46 -4.75
N ASP A 330 -20.32 13.15 -4.89
CA ASP A 330 -21.26 13.13 -3.77
C ASP A 330 -21.05 11.90 -2.86
N LEU A 331 -20.51 10.80 -3.40
CA LEU A 331 -20.16 9.63 -2.59
C LEU A 331 -18.99 9.91 -1.62
N VAL A 332 -18.18 10.96 -1.86
CA VAL A 332 -17.10 11.39 -0.96
C VAL A 332 -17.65 11.74 0.42
N ASP A 333 -18.86 12.30 0.51
CA ASP A 333 -19.50 12.64 1.79
C ASP A 333 -19.73 11.37 2.63
N SER A 334 -20.18 10.29 1.99
CA SER A 334 -20.43 9.02 2.66
C SER A 334 -19.13 8.33 3.11
N VAL A 335 -18.04 8.49 2.35
CA VAL A 335 -16.71 8.01 2.78
C VAL A 335 -16.22 8.84 3.97
N GLU A 336 -16.30 10.16 3.90
CA GLU A 336 -15.90 11.05 5.00
C GLU A 336 -16.67 10.70 6.28
N ASP A 337 -18.00 10.54 6.21
CA ASP A 337 -18.82 10.27 7.38
C ASP A 337 -18.42 9.00 8.14
N VAL A 338 -17.93 7.98 7.43
CA VAL A 338 -17.45 6.72 8.03
C VAL A 338 -16.08 6.91 8.71
N TYR A 339 -15.21 7.76 8.18
CA TYR A 339 -13.78 7.78 8.53
C TYR A 339 -13.28 9.06 9.22
N LYS A 340 -14.06 10.15 9.23
CA LYS A 340 -13.65 11.48 9.76
C LYS A 340 -13.27 11.50 11.23
N SER A 341 -13.75 10.53 12.02
CA SER A 341 -13.38 10.37 13.43
C SER A 341 -11.88 10.06 13.60
N PHE A 342 -11.29 9.35 12.64
CA PHE A 342 -9.93 8.85 12.70
C PHE A 342 -8.98 9.56 11.70
N TYR A 343 -9.49 9.88 10.50
CA TYR A 343 -8.75 10.49 9.40
C TYR A 343 -9.27 11.89 9.09
N LYS A 344 -8.72 12.89 9.79
CA LYS A 344 -9.07 14.31 9.59
C LYS A 344 -8.72 14.81 8.20
N GLU A 345 -7.71 14.22 7.57
CA GLU A 345 -7.25 14.59 6.23
C GLU A 345 -8.34 14.43 5.17
N LEU A 346 -9.31 13.52 5.36
CA LEU A 346 -10.46 13.36 4.47
C LEU A 346 -11.37 14.59 4.50
N THR A 347 -11.63 15.13 5.69
CA THR A 347 -12.42 16.35 5.87
C THR A 347 -11.65 17.57 5.34
N GLU A 348 -10.36 17.70 5.69
CA GLU A 348 -9.53 18.83 5.29
C GLU A 348 -9.36 18.95 3.77
N LYS A 349 -9.28 17.82 3.05
CA LYS A 349 -9.09 17.78 1.59
C LYS A 349 -10.35 17.45 0.82
N LYS A 350 -11.52 17.43 1.46
CA LYS A 350 -12.79 17.04 0.87
C LYS A 350 -13.09 17.73 -0.46
N ASP A 351 -13.02 19.05 -0.50
CA ASP A 351 -13.34 19.84 -1.69
C ASP A 351 -12.35 19.57 -2.83
N PHE A 352 -11.07 19.38 -2.49
CA PHE A 352 -10.04 18.98 -3.45
C PHE A 352 -10.33 17.58 -4.04
N ILE A 353 -10.68 16.60 -3.20
CA ILE A 353 -11.02 15.24 -3.63
C ILE A 353 -12.21 15.28 -4.61
N LYS A 354 -13.29 15.99 -4.24
CA LYS A 354 -14.47 16.15 -5.10
C LYS A 354 -14.13 16.80 -6.45
N ALA A 355 -13.31 17.85 -6.43
CA ALA A 355 -12.88 18.53 -7.65
C ALA A 355 -12.09 17.62 -8.59
N GLU A 356 -11.11 16.86 -8.08
CA GLU A 356 -10.29 15.97 -8.89
C GLU A 356 -11.07 14.79 -9.46
N LEU A 357 -12.01 14.23 -8.69
CA LEU A 357 -12.93 13.19 -9.18
C LEU A 357 -13.78 13.71 -10.35
N ASN A 358 -14.35 14.91 -10.24
CA ASN A 358 -15.14 15.53 -11.30
C ASN A 358 -14.31 15.80 -12.57
N VAL A 359 -13.07 16.26 -12.41
CA VAL A 359 -12.14 16.49 -13.53
C VAL A 359 -11.83 15.19 -14.27
N GLU A 360 -11.56 14.11 -13.55
CA GLU A 360 -11.27 12.82 -14.18
C GLU A 360 -12.53 12.19 -14.79
N GLU A 361 -13.70 12.35 -14.15
CA GLU A 361 -14.98 11.90 -14.70
C GLU A 361 -15.33 12.59 -16.01
N GLU A 362 -15.20 13.92 -16.09
CA GLU A 362 -15.47 14.66 -17.34
C GLU A 362 -14.57 14.15 -18.49
N LYS A 363 -13.28 13.98 -18.22
CA LYS A 363 -12.31 13.48 -19.21
C LYS A 363 -12.68 12.08 -19.65
N PHE A 364 -12.97 11.20 -18.70
CA PHE A 364 -13.20 9.79 -18.99
C PHE A 364 -14.54 9.54 -19.68
N LEU A 365 -15.61 10.27 -19.35
CA LEU A 365 -16.92 10.10 -20.00
C LEU A 365 -16.87 10.37 -21.51
N LYS A 366 -16.02 11.31 -21.95
CA LYS A 366 -15.79 11.56 -23.39
C LYS A 366 -15.13 10.35 -24.05
N THR A 367 -14.10 9.79 -23.41
CA THR A 367 -13.39 8.59 -23.88
C THR A 367 -14.26 7.34 -23.84
N LEU A 368 -15.04 7.13 -22.77
CA LEU A 368 -15.86 5.94 -22.54
C LEU A 368 -16.90 5.76 -23.65
N ARG A 369 -17.67 6.82 -23.97
CA ARG A 369 -18.70 6.75 -25.02
C ARG A 369 -18.11 6.37 -26.38
N HIS A 370 -16.99 7.00 -26.74
CA HIS A 370 -16.34 6.73 -28.02
C HIS A 370 -15.71 5.32 -28.05
N GLY A 371 -15.01 4.95 -26.98
CA GLY A 371 -14.37 3.66 -26.83
C GLY A 371 -15.36 2.48 -26.84
N GLU A 372 -16.50 2.59 -26.16
CA GLU A 372 -17.56 1.56 -26.18
C GLU A 372 -18.16 1.40 -27.58
N GLN A 373 -18.40 2.49 -28.30
CA GLN A 373 -18.91 2.42 -29.68
C GLN A 373 -17.93 1.71 -30.61
N GLU A 374 -16.64 2.05 -30.53
CA GLU A 374 -15.61 1.40 -31.35
C GLU A 374 -15.40 -0.06 -30.94
N PHE A 375 -15.39 -0.36 -29.64
CA PHE A 375 -15.34 -1.73 -29.12
C PHE A 375 -16.48 -2.59 -29.68
N LEU A 376 -17.73 -2.11 -29.60
CA LEU A 376 -18.88 -2.83 -30.14
C LEU A 376 -18.75 -3.06 -31.64
N LYS A 377 -18.31 -2.08 -32.43
CA LYS A 377 -18.08 -2.25 -33.87
C LYS A 377 -17.03 -3.31 -34.20
N LEU A 378 -16.00 -3.42 -33.36
CA LEU A 378 -14.91 -4.37 -33.55
C LEU A 378 -15.35 -5.80 -33.24
N ILE A 379 -16.00 -6.04 -32.10
CA ILE A 379 -16.39 -7.41 -31.70
C ILE A 379 -17.39 -8.05 -32.68
N HIS A 380 -18.28 -7.27 -33.29
CA HIS A 380 -19.22 -7.79 -34.30
C HIS A 380 -18.54 -8.27 -35.60
N LYS A 381 -17.31 -7.82 -35.85
CA LYS A 381 -16.53 -8.20 -37.05
C LYS A 381 -15.55 -9.33 -36.78
N LEU A 382 -15.39 -9.74 -35.52
CA LEU A 382 -14.43 -10.78 -35.18
C LEU A 382 -15.01 -12.17 -35.51
N PRO A 383 -14.24 -13.04 -36.17
CA PRO A 383 -14.66 -14.40 -36.51
C PRO A 383 -14.63 -15.34 -35.30
N SER A 384 -13.99 -14.94 -34.21
CA SER A 384 -13.83 -15.75 -32.99
C SER A 384 -14.15 -14.92 -31.75
N LYS A 385 -14.43 -15.60 -30.63
CA LYS A 385 -14.68 -14.97 -29.33
C LYS A 385 -13.40 -14.53 -28.60
N VAL A 386 -12.31 -14.32 -29.33
CA VAL A 386 -11.04 -13.81 -28.80
C VAL A 386 -10.73 -12.51 -29.52
N ILE A 387 -10.56 -11.43 -28.77
CA ILE A 387 -10.12 -10.12 -29.26
C ILE A 387 -8.59 -10.15 -29.40
N PRO A 388 -8.05 -10.05 -30.61
CA PRO A 388 -6.61 -10.02 -30.85
C PRO A 388 -5.88 -8.88 -30.10
N GLY A 389 -4.62 -9.13 -29.77
CA GLY A 389 -3.76 -8.18 -29.05
C GLY A 389 -3.55 -6.84 -29.77
N ASP A 390 -3.45 -6.85 -31.09
CA ASP A 390 -3.31 -5.64 -31.92
C ASP A 390 -4.58 -4.77 -31.88
N ILE A 391 -5.76 -5.40 -31.88
CA ILE A 391 -7.05 -4.71 -31.81
C ILE A 391 -7.28 -4.09 -30.43
N SER A 392 -7.02 -4.84 -29.36
CA SER A 392 -7.08 -4.31 -27.99
C SER A 392 -6.02 -3.22 -27.76
N PHE A 393 -4.83 -3.37 -28.34
CA PHE A 393 -3.81 -2.33 -28.31
C PHE A 393 -4.23 -1.08 -29.08
N LYS A 394 -4.92 -1.22 -30.22
CA LYS A 394 -5.48 -0.09 -30.96
C LYS A 394 -6.56 0.65 -30.16
N LEU A 395 -7.43 -0.07 -29.44
CA LEU A 395 -8.39 0.51 -28.51
C LEU A 395 -7.69 1.38 -27.45
N TYR A 396 -6.61 0.87 -26.88
CA TYR A 396 -5.78 1.59 -25.93
C TYR A 396 -5.06 2.81 -26.52
N ASP A 397 -4.26 2.62 -27.56
CA ASP A 397 -3.34 3.63 -28.10
C ASP A 397 -4.06 4.71 -28.91
N THR A 398 -4.98 4.30 -29.80
CA THR A 398 -5.65 5.23 -30.72
C THR A 398 -6.86 5.92 -30.08
N TYR A 399 -7.65 5.16 -29.32
CA TYR A 399 -8.93 5.64 -28.79
C TYR A 399 -8.86 5.98 -27.30
N GLY A 400 -7.70 5.77 -26.66
CA GLY A 400 -7.50 6.04 -25.23
C GLY A 400 -8.30 5.10 -24.32
N PHE A 401 -8.80 3.99 -24.86
CA PHE A 401 -9.71 3.08 -24.18
C PHE A 401 -8.92 2.07 -23.33
N PRO A 402 -8.99 2.13 -21.99
CA PRO A 402 -8.12 1.33 -21.14
C PRO A 402 -8.24 -0.18 -21.43
N TYR A 403 -7.11 -0.89 -21.34
CA TYR A 403 -7.05 -2.32 -21.58
C TYR A 403 -7.97 -3.08 -20.62
N GLU A 404 -7.96 -2.71 -19.35
CA GLU A 404 -8.74 -3.38 -18.30
C GLU A 404 -10.24 -3.21 -18.53
N ILE A 405 -10.66 -2.06 -19.05
CA ILE A 405 -12.06 -1.82 -19.42
C ILE A 405 -12.44 -2.63 -20.66
N THR A 406 -11.51 -2.77 -21.61
CA THR A 406 -11.69 -3.64 -22.78
C THR A 406 -11.86 -5.10 -22.36
N GLU A 407 -11.05 -5.57 -21.43
CA GLU A 407 -11.11 -6.93 -20.87
C GLU A 407 -12.43 -7.19 -20.15
N GLU A 408 -12.87 -6.26 -19.28
CA GLU A 408 -14.17 -6.37 -18.61
C GLU A 408 -15.34 -6.37 -19.59
N LEU A 409 -15.34 -5.49 -20.59
CA LEU A 409 -16.38 -5.44 -21.62
C LEU A 409 -16.39 -6.69 -22.50
N ALA A 410 -15.22 -7.24 -22.82
CA ALA A 410 -15.10 -8.49 -23.54
C ALA A 410 -15.76 -9.62 -22.76
N ALA A 411 -15.41 -9.78 -21.48
CA ALA A 411 -15.98 -10.81 -20.61
C ALA A 411 -17.51 -10.70 -20.52
N GLU A 412 -18.05 -9.49 -20.42
CA GLU A 412 -19.52 -9.25 -20.39
C GLU A 412 -20.24 -9.68 -21.68
N HIS A 413 -19.57 -9.61 -22.82
CA HIS A 413 -20.09 -10.05 -24.12
C HIS A 413 -19.69 -11.50 -24.45
N GLY A 414 -19.05 -12.21 -23.52
CA GLY A 414 -18.58 -13.58 -23.70
C GLY A 414 -17.37 -13.71 -24.63
N PHE A 415 -16.57 -12.65 -24.75
CA PHE A 415 -15.27 -12.65 -25.42
C PHE A 415 -14.14 -12.71 -24.38
N SER A 416 -12.97 -13.18 -24.79
CA SER A 416 -11.71 -12.98 -24.08
C SER A 416 -10.80 -12.03 -24.86
N VAL A 417 -9.79 -11.46 -24.19
CA VAL A 417 -8.78 -10.62 -24.85
C VAL A 417 -7.44 -11.37 -24.83
N ASP A 418 -6.73 -11.36 -25.96
CA ASP A 418 -5.35 -11.86 -26.04
C ASP A 418 -4.41 -10.91 -25.30
N LYS A 419 -4.21 -11.19 -24.00
CA LYS A 419 -3.33 -10.44 -23.11
C LYS A 419 -1.88 -10.46 -23.57
N THR A 420 -1.39 -11.63 -23.97
CA THR A 420 0.01 -11.79 -24.42
C THR A 420 0.26 -10.94 -25.66
N GLY A 421 -0.64 -11.00 -26.65
CA GLY A 421 -0.56 -10.15 -27.83
C GLY A 421 -0.62 -8.67 -27.49
N PHE A 422 -1.53 -8.24 -26.60
CA PHE A 422 -1.59 -6.85 -26.15
C PHE A 422 -0.25 -6.41 -25.53
N GLU A 423 0.30 -7.21 -24.61
CA GLU A 423 1.57 -6.91 -23.95
C GLU A 423 2.74 -6.83 -24.93
N GLU A 424 2.77 -7.66 -25.97
CA GLU A 424 3.78 -7.58 -27.03
C GLU A 424 3.67 -6.27 -27.81
N HIS A 425 2.46 -5.87 -28.22
CA HIS A 425 2.24 -4.61 -28.93
C HIS A 425 2.53 -3.40 -28.05
N PHE A 426 2.14 -3.46 -26.77
CA PHE A 426 2.44 -2.44 -25.78
C PHE A 426 3.93 -2.32 -25.51
N LYS A 427 4.67 -3.45 -25.40
CA LYS A 427 6.14 -3.44 -25.30
C LYS A 427 6.79 -2.83 -26.53
N LYS A 428 6.37 -3.21 -27.75
CA LYS A 428 6.88 -2.60 -28.99
C LYS A 428 6.62 -1.09 -29.04
N HIS A 429 5.43 -0.64 -28.67
CA HIS A 429 5.10 0.79 -28.60
C HIS A 429 5.93 1.51 -27.51
N GLN A 430 6.13 0.86 -26.36
CA GLN A 430 7.04 1.36 -25.34
C GLN A 430 8.47 1.44 -25.86
N GLU A 431 9.00 0.43 -26.55
CA GLU A 431 10.36 0.41 -27.13
C GLU A 431 10.56 1.53 -28.17
N ILE A 432 9.55 1.76 -29.02
CA ILE A 432 9.52 2.87 -29.97
C ILE A 432 9.53 4.22 -29.21
N SER A 433 8.82 4.31 -28.08
CA SER A 433 8.82 5.48 -27.19
C SER A 433 10.07 5.56 -26.28
N LYS A 434 10.78 4.44 -26.07
CA LYS A 434 11.91 4.22 -25.16
C LYS A 434 13.29 4.37 -25.81
N LYS A 435 13.39 5.04 -26.97
CA LYS A 435 14.61 5.82 -27.24
C LYS A 435 14.91 6.89 -26.17
N GLY A 436 14.02 7.06 -25.18
CA GLY A 436 14.41 7.43 -23.82
C GLY A 436 13.57 6.72 -22.76
N LEU A 437 14.22 6.10 -21.76
CA LEU A 437 13.70 5.66 -20.44
C LEU A 437 13.25 4.18 -20.28
N ASP A 438 14.22 3.27 -20.24
CA ASP A 438 14.14 1.98 -19.53
C ASP A 438 13.93 2.18 -18.00
N LYS A 439 13.31 1.32 -17.18
CA LYS A 439 12.72 -0.04 -17.24
C LYS A 439 11.60 -0.07 -16.15
N ILE A 440 10.56 -0.88 -16.33
CA ILE A 440 9.48 -1.07 -15.35
C ILE A 440 9.94 -2.08 -14.29
N PHE A 441 9.62 -1.78 -13.04
CA PHE A 441 10.13 -2.38 -11.81
C PHE A 441 9.56 -3.78 -11.54
N LYS A 442 10.41 -4.68 -11.05
CA LYS A 442 10.00 -5.88 -10.33
C LYS A 442 9.80 -5.50 -8.86
N GLY A 443 8.64 -5.84 -8.30
CA GLY A 443 8.33 -5.62 -6.89
C GLY A 443 9.17 -6.50 -6.00
N GLY A 444 9.67 -5.90 -4.92
CA GLY A 444 10.49 -6.53 -3.90
C GLY A 444 10.99 -5.43 -2.98
N LEU A 445 10.31 -5.27 -1.84
CA LEU A 445 10.43 -4.21 -0.81
C LEU A 445 11.81 -3.52 -0.68
N SER A 446 11.76 -2.26 -0.23
CA SER A 446 12.86 -1.30 -0.07
C SER A 446 14.23 -1.96 0.04
N ASP A 447 15.02 -1.82 -1.02
CA ASP A 447 16.41 -2.26 -1.00
C ASP A 447 17.17 -1.41 0.04
N CYS A 448 17.62 -2.01 1.15
CA CYS A 448 18.43 -1.36 2.19
C CYS A 448 19.93 -1.56 1.93
N THR A 449 20.33 -1.57 0.66
CA THR A 449 21.75 -1.59 0.29
C THR A 449 22.47 -0.31 0.71
N TYR A 450 23.80 -0.38 0.75
CA TYR A 450 24.62 0.81 1.00
C TYR A 450 24.41 1.88 -0.08
N GLU A 451 24.12 1.48 -1.33
CA GLU A 451 23.86 2.42 -2.42
C GLU A 451 22.53 3.17 -2.26
N THR A 452 21.46 2.51 -1.79
CA THR A 452 20.20 3.20 -1.47
C THR A 452 20.37 4.17 -0.30
N THR A 453 21.20 3.82 0.68
CA THR A 453 21.58 4.69 1.81
C THR A 453 22.29 5.97 1.35
N LYS A 454 23.19 5.88 0.35
CA LYS A 454 23.80 7.07 -0.28
C LYS A 454 22.76 7.93 -0.98
N LEU A 455 21.93 7.32 -1.83
CA LEU A 455 20.89 8.04 -2.59
C LEU A 455 19.82 8.67 -1.68
N HIS A 456 19.57 8.10 -0.50
CA HIS A 456 18.72 8.70 0.50
C HIS A 456 19.31 9.99 1.09
N THR A 457 20.61 9.98 1.39
CA THR A 457 21.32 11.20 1.79
C THR A 457 21.36 12.23 0.66
N ALA A 458 21.52 11.79 -0.60
CA ALA A 458 21.44 12.67 -1.77
C ALA A 458 20.07 13.35 -1.90
N THR A 459 19.00 12.64 -1.52
CA THR A 459 17.63 13.16 -1.58
C THR A 459 17.44 14.35 -0.65
N HIS A 460 17.98 14.31 0.57
CA HIS A 460 17.94 15.45 1.51
C HIS A 460 18.74 16.65 0.97
N LEU A 461 19.93 16.39 0.41
CA LEU A 461 20.73 17.44 -0.23
C LEU A 461 19.97 18.09 -1.40
N LEU A 462 19.33 17.27 -2.24
CA LEU A 462 18.55 17.71 -3.39
C LEU A 462 17.34 18.55 -2.95
N HIS A 463 16.59 18.09 -1.94
CA HIS A 463 15.41 18.77 -1.44
C HIS A 463 15.75 20.18 -0.95
N LYS A 464 16.80 20.30 -0.13
CA LYS A 464 17.27 21.61 0.34
C LYS A 464 17.81 22.48 -0.78
N ALA A 465 18.56 21.91 -1.74
CA ALA A 465 19.07 22.64 -2.89
C ALA A 465 17.92 23.20 -3.77
N LEU A 466 16.85 22.43 -3.96
CA LEU A 466 15.66 22.89 -4.68
C LEU A 466 14.99 24.06 -3.98
N GLN A 467 14.86 24.04 -2.65
CA GLN A 467 14.33 25.18 -1.89
C GLN A 467 15.20 26.43 -2.03
N LEU A 468 16.52 26.28 -1.95
CA LEU A 468 17.46 27.41 -2.10
C LEU A 468 17.45 28.03 -3.50
N VAL A 469 17.16 27.25 -4.53
CA VAL A 469 17.16 27.73 -5.93
C VAL A 469 15.78 28.23 -6.36
N LEU A 470 14.73 27.49 -6.05
CA LEU A 470 13.37 27.75 -6.55
C LEU A 470 12.50 28.51 -5.54
N GLY A 471 12.76 28.38 -4.25
CA GLY A 471 12.02 29.01 -3.15
C GLY A 471 11.43 28.03 -2.14
N ASP A 472 11.03 28.55 -0.97
CA ASP A 472 10.54 27.78 0.18
C ASP A 472 9.18 27.07 -0.06
N HIS A 473 8.51 27.39 -1.17
CA HIS A 473 7.27 26.71 -1.56
C HIS A 473 7.53 25.27 -2.04
N VAL A 474 8.76 24.93 -2.40
CA VAL A 474 9.13 23.56 -2.78
C VAL A 474 9.01 22.65 -1.56
N ARG A 475 8.14 21.66 -1.70
CA ARG A 475 7.86 20.57 -0.77
C ARG A 475 7.89 19.26 -1.54
N GLN A 476 8.44 18.23 -0.91
CA GLN A 476 8.35 16.88 -1.42
C GLN A 476 6.89 16.43 -1.58
N LYS A 477 6.60 15.82 -2.73
CA LYS A 477 5.31 15.20 -3.09
C LYS A 477 5.43 13.71 -3.38
N GLY A 478 6.65 13.17 -3.36
CA GLY A 478 6.92 11.75 -3.44
C GLY A 478 8.40 11.51 -3.64
N SER A 479 8.91 10.40 -3.13
CA SER A 479 10.27 9.94 -3.37
C SER A 479 10.24 8.46 -3.75
N ASN A 480 11.31 7.97 -4.37
CA ASN A 480 11.50 6.56 -4.76
C ASN A 480 12.98 6.37 -5.04
N ILE A 481 13.64 5.55 -4.21
CA ILE A 481 15.08 5.36 -4.21
C ILE A 481 15.39 3.88 -4.47
N THR A 482 16.14 3.59 -5.52
CA THR A 482 16.70 2.25 -5.82
C THR A 482 18.22 2.26 -5.60
N ALA A 483 18.91 1.14 -5.77
CA ALA A 483 20.38 1.11 -5.74
C ALA A 483 21.02 1.94 -6.87
N GLU A 484 20.33 2.13 -7.99
CA GLU A 484 20.88 2.78 -9.18
C GLU A 484 20.46 4.24 -9.34
N ARG A 485 19.37 4.68 -8.70
CA ARG A 485 18.83 6.04 -8.89
C ARG A 485 17.88 6.50 -7.80
N LEU A 486 17.68 7.81 -7.74
CA LEU A 486 16.59 8.45 -7.01
C LEU A 486 15.61 9.15 -7.96
N ARG A 487 14.33 9.15 -7.56
CA ARG A 487 13.24 9.93 -8.15
C ARG A 487 12.67 10.82 -7.05
N PHE A 488 12.69 12.13 -7.28
CA PHE A 488 12.18 13.11 -6.35
C PHE A 488 11.07 13.95 -7.01
N ASP A 489 9.88 13.90 -6.44
CA ASP A 489 8.72 14.66 -6.87
C ASP A 489 8.48 15.81 -5.92
N PHE A 490 8.23 17.01 -6.44
CA PHE A 490 8.05 18.23 -5.64
C PHE A 490 7.02 19.16 -6.29
N ASN A 491 6.34 19.97 -5.48
CA ASN A 491 5.41 20.97 -6.01
C ASN A 491 6.20 22.17 -6.58
N HIS A 492 5.97 22.43 -7.86
CA HIS A 492 6.48 23.60 -8.56
C HIS A 492 5.63 23.84 -9.82
N PRO A 493 5.11 25.06 -10.06
CA PRO A 493 4.06 25.29 -11.05
C PRO A 493 4.58 25.24 -12.51
N CYS A 494 5.85 25.52 -12.73
CA CYS A 494 6.44 25.62 -14.06
C CYS A 494 7.58 24.61 -14.27
N LYS A 495 8.08 24.51 -15.49
CA LYS A 495 9.28 23.72 -15.81
C LYS A 495 10.51 24.49 -15.32
N MET A 496 11.45 23.78 -14.68
CA MET A 496 12.74 24.35 -14.33
C MET A 496 13.54 24.69 -15.59
N THR A 497 14.19 25.84 -15.59
CA THR A 497 15.15 26.24 -16.60
C THR A 497 16.43 25.42 -16.48
N ASP A 498 17.18 25.28 -17.58
CA ASP A 498 18.45 24.54 -17.58
C ASP A 498 19.47 25.15 -16.59
N SER A 499 19.41 26.47 -16.37
CA SER A 499 20.22 27.17 -15.38
C SER A 499 19.84 26.80 -13.94
N GLU A 500 18.54 26.67 -13.64
CA GLU A 500 18.09 26.24 -12.31
C GLU A 500 18.48 24.79 -12.04
N ILE A 501 18.29 23.90 -13.02
CA ILE A 501 18.71 22.49 -12.92
C ILE A 501 20.21 22.40 -12.63
N LYS A 502 21.03 23.13 -13.39
CA LYS A 502 22.48 23.15 -13.19
C LYS A 502 22.85 23.69 -11.81
N ARG A 503 22.23 24.79 -11.36
CA ARG A 503 22.50 25.38 -10.04
C ARG A 503 22.14 24.42 -8.90
N VAL A 504 21.05 23.68 -9.01
CA VAL A 504 20.67 22.64 -8.04
C VAL A 504 21.73 21.54 -8.01
N GLU A 505 22.12 21.02 -9.18
CA GLU A 505 23.17 19.98 -9.29
C GLU A 505 24.52 20.46 -8.72
N ASP A 506 24.94 21.68 -9.03
CA ASP A 506 26.19 22.28 -8.53
C ASP A 506 26.16 22.44 -7.00
N LEU A 507 25.02 22.83 -6.42
CA LEU A 507 24.86 22.97 -4.97
C LEU A 507 24.96 21.63 -4.24
N VAL A 508 24.32 20.57 -4.76
CA VAL A 508 24.41 19.23 -4.16
C VAL A 508 25.85 18.73 -4.19
N ASN A 509 26.52 18.85 -5.35
CA ASN A 509 27.92 18.44 -5.49
C ASN A 509 28.87 19.27 -4.63
N LEU A 510 28.60 20.55 -4.42
CA LEU A 510 29.36 21.38 -3.48
C LEU A 510 29.28 20.83 -2.06
N GLN A 511 28.10 20.42 -1.60
CA GLN A 511 27.95 19.85 -0.25
C GLN A 511 28.57 18.45 -0.12
N ILE A 512 28.56 17.65 -1.19
CA ILE A 512 29.30 16.39 -1.23
C ILE A 512 30.81 16.66 -1.10
N LYS A 513 31.33 17.63 -1.86
CA LYS A 513 32.74 18.04 -1.81
C LYS A 513 33.15 18.57 -0.43
N ASN A 514 32.24 19.21 0.29
CA ASN A 514 32.47 19.71 1.66
C ASN A 514 32.57 18.60 2.72
N LYS A 515 32.22 17.35 2.38
CA LYS A 515 32.33 16.19 3.29
C LYS A 515 31.68 16.43 4.65
N LEU A 516 30.45 16.93 4.61
CA LEU A 516 29.66 17.28 5.80
C LEU A 516 29.33 16.04 6.62
N SER A 517 29.36 16.17 7.93
CA SER A 517 28.92 15.11 8.85
C SER A 517 27.41 14.98 8.81
N VAL A 518 26.93 13.74 8.79
CA VAL A 518 25.51 13.41 8.90
C VAL A 518 25.28 12.82 10.29
N LYS A 519 24.41 13.45 11.08
CA LYS A 519 24.13 13.06 12.46
C LYS A 519 22.65 12.76 12.64
N ARG A 520 22.35 11.69 13.36
CA ARG A 520 21.00 11.33 13.77
C ARG A 520 20.76 11.79 15.21
N PHE A 521 19.61 12.39 15.44
CA PHE A 521 19.09 12.74 16.75
C PHE A 521 17.72 12.09 16.94
N VAL A 522 17.38 11.78 18.19
CA VAL A 522 16.03 11.36 18.58
C VAL A 522 15.55 12.41 19.58
N MET A 523 14.46 13.10 19.25
CA MET A 523 13.92 14.20 20.05
C MET A 523 12.42 14.34 19.86
N SER A 524 11.79 15.21 20.65
CA SER A 524 10.36 15.49 20.46
C SER A 524 10.10 16.22 19.14
N LEU A 525 8.90 16.10 18.57
CA LEU A 525 8.53 16.85 17.37
C LEU A 525 8.67 18.37 17.57
N ASP A 526 8.29 18.88 18.75
CA ASP A 526 8.39 20.30 19.08
C ASP A 526 9.85 20.77 19.12
N ASP A 527 10.76 19.97 19.71
CA ASP A 527 12.19 20.26 19.72
C ASP A 527 12.79 20.18 18.31
N ALA A 528 12.34 19.23 17.49
CA ALA A 528 12.77 19.10 16.11
C ALA A 528 12.40 20.36 15.31
N VAL A 529 11.14 20.80 15.40
CA VAL A 529 10.66 22.03 14.75
C VAL A 529 11.40 23.24 15.29
N ALA A 530 11.64 23.34 16.60
CA ALA A 530 12.41 24.43 17.21
C ALA A 530 13.87 24.47 16.74
N LYS A 531 14.47 23.31 16.46
CA LYS A 531 15.81 23.19 15.86
C LYS A 531 15.83 23.52 14.35
N GLY A 532 14.67 23.82 13.77
CA GLY A 532 14.52 24.13 12.35
C GLY A 532 14.43 22.89 11.47
N ALA A 533 14.19 21.71 12.05
CA ALA A 533 13.97 20.48 11.28
C ALA A 533 12.77 20.66 10.35
N MET A 534 12.98 20.37 9.08
CA MET A 534 11.91 20.30 8.13
C MET A 534 11.11 19.03 8.40
N ALA A 535 9.90 19.22 8.89
CA ALA A 535 8.85 18.23 8.85
C ALA A 535 8.16 18.31 7.49
N LEU A 536 7.93 17.16 6.85
CA LEU A 536 7.06 17.03 5.69
C LEU A 536 5.63 17.39 6.14
N PHE A 537 5.18 18.57 5.74
CA PHE A 537 3.88 19.11 6.12
C PHE A 537 2.76 18.12 5.73
N GLY A 538 2.02 17.64 6.73
CA GLY A 538 0.88 16.73 6.60
C GLY A 538 1.08 15.34 7.21
N GLU A 539 2.31 14.85 7.36
CA GLU A 539 2.58 13.58 8.06
C GLU A 539 2.09 13.67 9.53
N LYS A 540 1.38 12.64 10.01
CA LYS A 540 1.20 12.44 11.45
C LYS A 540 2.55 11.94 11.98
N TYR A 541 3.25 12.83 12.67
CA TYR A 541 4.48 12.48 13.37
C TYR A 541 4.17 11.88 14.73
N GLU A 542 5.04 10.97 15.18
CA GLU A 542 5.07 10.51 16.55
C GLU A 542 5.51 11.65 17.49
N ASP A 543 5.20 11.53 18.78
CA ASP A 543 5.66 12.50 19.79
C ASP A 543 7.19 12.58 19.85
N ILE A 544 7.86 11.46 19.56
CA ILE A 544 9.32 11.34 19.45
C ILE A 544 9.68 10.97 18.00
N VAL A 545 10.53 11.76 17.38
CA VAL A 545 10.92 11.59 15.97
C VAL A 545 12.43 11.41 15.82
N SER A 546 12.84 10.70 14.76
CA SER A 546 14.23 10.70 14.31
C SER A 546 14.48 11.88 13.38
N VAL A 547 15.53 12.64 13.67
CA VAL A 547 15.94 13.82 12.90
C VAL A 547 17.35 13.59 12.38
N TYR A 548 17.53 13.74 11.07
CA TYR A 548 18.85 13.71 10.44
C TYR A 548 19.30 15.13 10.11
N GLU A 549 20.49 15.48 10.59
CA GLU A 549 21.15 16.75 10.34
C GLU A 549 22.37 16.50 9.45
N ILE A 550 22.40 17.14 8.30
CA ILE A 550 23.57 17.30 7.45
C ILE A 550 24.17 18.66 7.78
N ASP A 551 25.36 18.63 8.39
CA ASP A 551 26.00 19.76 9.08
C ASP A 551 25.85 21.11 8.33
N GLY A 552 25.12 22.04 8.93
CA GLY A 552 24.91 23.40 8.42
C GLY A 552 24.13 23.52 7.11
N PHE A 553 23.57 22.43 6.56
CA PHE A 553 22.89 22.45 5.26
C PHE A 553 21.42 22.04 5.32
N SER A 554 21.13 20.82 5.79
CA SER A 554 19.76 20.31 5.89
C SER A 554 19.51 19.65 7.24
N ILE A 555 18.30 19.80 7.75
CA ILE A 555 17.83 19.11 8.94
C ILE A 555 16.39 18.66 8.65
N GLU A 556 16.14 17.35 8.68
CA GLU A 556 14.87 16.78 8.23
C GLU A 556 14.44 15.66 9.19
N VAL A 557 13.13 15.59 9.46
CA VAL A 557 12.54 14.46 10.18
C VAL A 557 12.50 13.26 9.24
N CYS A 558 13.29 12.23 9.52
CA CYS A 558 13.41 11.06 8.65
C CYS A 558 13.76 9.79 9.45
N GLY A 559 13.15 8.66 9.06
CA GLY A 559 13.35 7.35 9.68
C GLY A 559 14.10 6.33 8.83
N GLY A 560 14.59 6.71 7.63
CA GLY A 560 15.36 5.81 6.78
C GLY A 560 16.88 5.94 6.97
N PRO A 561 17.67 4.99 6.41
CA PRO A 561 19.11 4.94 6.61
C PRO A 561 19.84 6.08 5.89
N HIS A 562 20.92 6.58 6.48
CA HIS A 562 21.80 7.61 5.90
C HIS A 562 23.27 7.26 6.03
N VAL A 563 24.11 7.79 5.13
CA VAL A 563 25.57 7.71 5.26
C VAL A 563 26.05 8.56 6.43
N LYS A 564 27.28 8.35 6.90
CA LYS A 564 27.84 9.16 8.01
C LYS A 564 28.45 10.47 7.53
N ASN A 565 28.86 10.53 6.27
CA ASN A 565 29.51 11.69 5.67
C ASN A 565 29.08 11.90 4.21
N THR A 566 28.84 13.15 3.82
CA THR A 566 28.41 13.45 2.44
C THR A 566 29.50 13.15 1.39
N GLY A 567 30.76 13.01 1.80
CA GLY A 567 31.85 12.60 0.91
C GLY A 567 31.74 11.16 0.42
N GLU A 568 30.88 10.34 1.03
CA GLU A 568 30.64 8.94 0.63
C GLU A 568 29.76 8.82 -0.64
N LEU A 569 29.15 9.93 -1.10
CA LEU A 569 28.18 9.91 -2.19
C LEU A 569 28.77 9.92 -3.61
N GLY A 570 30.04 10.25 -3.79
CA GLY A 570 30.63 10.42 -5.14
C GLY A 570 30.15 11.71 -5.82
N THR A 571 29.68 11.63 -7.06
CA THR A 571 29.19 12.78 -7.85
C THR A 571 27.69 12.66 -8.13
N PHE A 572 26.93 13.69 -7.75
CA PHE A 572 25.49 13.76 -8.02
C PHE A 572 25.20 14.28 -9.42
N LYS A 573 24.31 13.61 -10.16
CA LYS A 573 23.89 14.01 -11.51
C LYS A 573 22.38 13.95 -11.69
N ILE A 574 21.78 15.06 -12.12
CA ILE A 574 20.39 15.11 -12.58
C ILE A 574 20.34 14.58 -14.02
N GLN A 575 19.63 13.47 -14.21
CA GLN A 575 19.45 12.87 -15.53
C GLN A 575 18.28 13.51 -16.29
N LYS A 576 17.19 13.81 -15.58
CA LYS A 576 15.97 14.33 -16.21
C LYS A 576 15.13 15.12 -15.22
N GLU A 577 14.56 16.22 -15.70
CA GLU A 577 13.48 16.96 -15.08
C GLU A 577 12.24 16.91 -16.00
N GLN A 578 11.05 16.64 -15.45
CA GLN A 578 9.81 16.58 -16.21
C GLN A 578 8.57 16.85 -15.35
N ALA A 579 7.45 17.17 -16.01
CA ALA A 579 6.15 17.23 -15.33
C ALA A 579 5.74 15.85 -14.83
N SER A 580 5.24 15.76 -13.59
CA SER A 580 4.65 14.54 -13.02
C SER A 580 3.11 14.60 -13.11
N SER A 581 2.54 15.71 -12.64
CA SER A 581 1.12 16.06 -12.71
C SER A 581 0.97 17.58 -12.72
N SER A 582 -0.27 18.09 -12.77
CA SER A 582 -0.51 19.53 -12.61
C SER A 582 0.12 20.02 -11.30
N GLY A 583 0.95 21.07 -11.39
CA GLY A 583 1.64 21.66 -10.23
C GLY A 583 2.77 20.82 -9.59
N VAL A 584 3.11 19.64 -10.14
CA VAL A 584 4.15 18.76 -9.59
C VAL A 584 5.21 18.43 -10.64
N ARG A 585 6.47 18.61 -10.27
CA ARG A 585 7.66 18.32 -11.07
C ARG A 585 8.39 17.10 -10.52
N ARG A 586 9.14 16.42 -11.38
CA ARG A 586 9.88 15.19 -11.08
C ARG A 586 11.32 15.32 -11.56
N ILE A 587 12.25 15.10 -10.66
CA ILE A 587 13.68 14.91 -10.95
C ILE A 587 14.02 13.42 -10.86
N LYS A 588 14.75 12.93 -11.84
CA LYS A 588 15.48 11.66 -11.77
C LYS A 588 16.97 11.96 -11.71
N ALA A 589 17.66 11.39 -10.73
CA ALA A 589 19.08 11.61 -10.52
C ALA A 589 19.80 10.33 -10.10
N VAL A 590 21.12 10.32 -10.26
CA VAL A 590 22.01 9.20 -9.93
C VAL A 590 23.24 9.72 -9.20
N LEU A 591 23.94 8.80 -8.54
CA LEU A 591 25.31 9.01 -8.07
C LEU A 591 26.25 8.32 -9.05
N LEU A 592 27.32 9.00 -9.40
CA LEU A 592 28.43 8.50 -10.21
C LEU A 592 29.65 8.35 -9.31
N ASP A 593 30.44 7.30 -9.53
CA ASP A 593 31.65 7.02 -8.76
C ASP A 593 32.72 8.12 -8.89
#